data_AF-A0A0F9LIT0-F1
#
_entry.id   AF-A0A0F9LIT0-F1
#
_cell.length_a   1.000
_cell.length_b   1.000
_cell.length_c   1.000
_cell.angle_alpha   90.00
_cell.angle_beta   90.00
_cell.angle_gamma   90.00
#
_symmetry.space_group_name_H-M   'P 1'
#
loop_
_entity.id
_entity.type
_entity.pdbx_description
1 polymer ?
#
loop_
_entity_poly.entity_id
_entity_poly.type
_entity_poly.pdbx_seq_one_letter_code
_entity_poly.pdbx_strand_id
1 'polypeptide(L)'
;MGKHDLNTPTPAVIMPPEFDESLLTQSFEKLRKLSNKLNTISLGHYGAYSDGDFKTIIDEMEPFYFKTKESLIKWYNENPSAEYLAMKYHETFIPNSTIFTKENFLGLNLEMGWIIDGLKSSGFVT
;
A
#
# COMPACT_ATOMS: atom_id res chain seq x y z
N MET A 1 -3.92 -7.50 21.86
CA MET A 1 -4.23 -7.09 20.48
C MET A 1 -3.82 -5.63 20.36
N GLY A 2 -2.82 -5.33 19.53
CA GLY A 2 -2.39 -3.94 19.30
C GLY A 2 -3.53 -3.15 18.64
N LYS A 3 -3.72 -1.89 19.03
CA LYS A 3 -4.69 -1.00 18.40
C LYS A 3 -4.34 -0.88 16.91
N HIS A 4 -5.28 -1.23 16.04
CA HIS A 4 -5.14 -0.99 14.60
C HIS A 4 -5.20 0.52 14.36
N ASP A 5 -4.13 1.08 13.79
CA ASP A 5 -4.13 2.48 13.40
C ASP A 5 -4.67 2.61 11.99
N LEU A 6 -5.96 2.94 11.88
CA LEU A 6 -6.63 3.19 10.62
C LEU A 6 -6.02 4.37 9.83
N ASN A 7 -5.19 5.20 10.47
CA ASN A 7 -4.45 6.28 9.80
C ASN A 7 -3.13 5.81 9.19
N THR A 8 -2.80 4.51 9.28
CA THR A 8 -1.57 3.95 8.74
C THR A 8 -1.84 2.79 7.79
N PRO A 9 -2.47 3.01 6.62
CA PRO A 9 -2.35 2.06 5.53
C PRO A 9 -0.86 1.89 5.18
N THR A 10 -0.36 0.66 5.31
CA THR A 10 0.98 0.33 4.84
C THR A 10 1.05 0.41 3.31
N PRO A 11 2.17 0.88 2.75
CA PRO A 11 2.32 0.98 1.31
C PRO A 11 2.13 -0.36 0.62
N ALA A 12 1.42 -0.34 -0.51
CA ALA A 12 1.11 -1.54 -1.26
C ALA A 12 2.40 -2.16 -1.81
N VAL A 13 2.56 -3.43 -1.50
CA VAL A 13 3.75 -4.24 -1.77
C VAL A 13 3.83 -4.55 -3.28
N ILE A 14 4.75 -3.89 -3.99
CA ILE A 14 5.25 -4.29 -5.32
C ILE A 14 6.54 -5.05 -5.03
N MET A 15 6.56 -6.37 -4.85
CA MET A 15 7.75 -7.02 -4.24
C MET A 15 8.21 -8.38 -4.76
N PRO A 16 7.72 -8.89 -5.90
CA PRO A 16 8.72 -9.71 -6.62
C PRO A 16 8.82 -9.52 -8.14
N PRO A 17 9.93 -10.00 -8.76
CA PRO A 17 10.13 -9.96 -10.21
C PRO A 17 8.99 -10.62 -11.01
N GLU A 18 8.32 -11.62 -10.43
CA GLU A 18 7.16 -12.29 -10.99
C GLU A 18 5.82 -11.55 -10.77
N PHE A 19 5.85 -10.34 -10.19
CA PHE A 19 4.66 -9.54 -10.00
C PHE A 19 4.02 -9.17 -11.35
N ASP A 20 2.79 -9.62 -11.55
CA ASP A 20 1.95 -9.25 -12.68
C ASP A 20 0.79 -8.38 -12.20
N GLU A 21 0.88 -7.08 -12.48
CA GLU A 21 -0.14 -6.10 -12.13
C GLU A 21 -1.52 -6.43 -12.73
N SER A 22 -1.57 -7.14 -13.86
CA SER A 22 -2.83 -7.54 -14.47
C SER A 22 -3.57 -8.58 -13.61
N LEU A 23 -2.85 -9.48 -12.95
CA LEU A 23 -3.42 -10.47 -12.02
C LEU A 23 -3.94 -9.81 -10.74
N LEU A 24 -3.26 -8.76 -10.26
CA LEU A 24 -3.74 -7.95 -9.15
C LEU A 24 -5.06 -7.24 -9.52
N THR A 25 -5.09 -6.60 -10.69
CA THR A 25 -6.30 -5.91 -11.20
C THR A 25 -7.47 -6.88 -11.37
N GLN A 26 -7.23 -8.08 -11.89
CA GLN A 26 -8.25 -9.15 -11.97
C GLN A 26 -8.76 -9.57 -10.57
N SER A 27 -7.88 -9.58 -9.58
CA SER A 27 -8.24 -9.91 -8.20
C SER A 27 -9.15 -8.83 -7.57
N PHE A 28 -8.84 -7.55 -7.80
CA PHE A 28 -9.71 -6.43 -7.39
C PHE A 28 -11.09 -6.52 -8.03
N GLU A 29 -11.15 -6.78 -9.34
CA GLU A 29 -12.42 -6.93 -10.05
C GLU A 29 -13.24 -8.11 -9.50
N LYS A 30 -12.60 -9.26 -9.25
CA LYS A 30 -13.24 -10.44 -8.67
C LYS A 30 -13.80 -10.15 -7.28
N LEU A 31 -13.06 -9.45 -6.43
CA LEU A 31 -13.52 -9.05 -5.10
C LEU A 31 -14.74 -8.13 -5.16
N ARG A 32 -14.73 -7.12 -6.05
CA ARG A 32 -15.91 -6.26 -6.27
C ARG A 32 -17.14 -7.04 -6.74
N LYS A 33 -16.98 -8.03 -7.62
CA LYS A 33 -18.11 -8.89 -8.06
C LYS A 33 -18.68 -9.75 -6.94
N LEU A 34 -17.88 -10.05 -5.91
CA LEU A 34 -18.29 -10.86 -4.76
C LEU A 34 -18.81 -10.00 -3.59
N SER A 35 -18.61 -8.69 -3.62
CA SER A 35 -18.89 -7.80 -2.48
C SER A 35 -20.37 -7.72 -2.12
N ASN A 36 -21.28 -8.04 -3.05
CA ASN A 36 -22.71 -8.13 -2.76
C ASN A 36 -23.14 -9.42 -2.04
N LYS A 37 -22.23 -10.39 -1.87
CA LYS A 37 -22.47 -11.68 -1.21
C LYS A 37 -21.69 -11.83 0.10
N LEU A 38 -20.83 -10.87 0.41
CA LEU A 38 -19.92 -10.89 1.55
C LEU A 38 -20.11 -9.59 2.33
N ASN A 39 -19.87 -9.63 3.63
CA ASN A 39 -19.81 -8.42 4.46
C ASN A 39 -18.53 -8.38 5.31
N THR A 40 -17.59 -9.30 5.09
CA THR A 40 -16.37 -9.41 5.89
C THR A 40 -15.20 -9.84 5.01
N ILE A 41 -14.02 -9.28 5.27
CA ILE A 41 -12.74 -9.68 4.66
C ILE A 41 -11.71 -9.91 5.76
N SER A 42 -10.93 -10.99 5.64
CA SER A 42 -9.74 -11.21 6.47
C SER A 42 -8.52 -10.95 5.63
N LEU A 43 -7.66 -10.04 6.08
CA LEU A 43 -6.40 -9.72 5.41
C LEU A 43 -5.26 -10.54 6.02
N GLY A 44 -4.15 -10.69 5.28
CA GLY A 44 -2.97 -11.43 5.73
C GLY A 44 -2.31 -10.82 6.98
N HIS A 45 -2.56 -9.54 7.23
CA HIS A 45 -2.18 -8.81 8.44
C HIS A 45 -3.40 -8.06 8.98
N TYR A 46 -3.36 -7.73 10.28
CA TYR A 46 -4.35 -6.88 10.94
C TYR A 46 -5.79 -7.43 11.10
N GLY A 47 -6.04 -8.67 10.67
CA GLY A 47 -7.25 -9.42 11.05
C GLY A 47 -8.42 -9.26 10.09
N ALA A 48 -9.64 -9.30 10.65
CA ALA A 48 -10.89 -9.28 9.90
C ALA A 48 -11.63 -7.96 10.05
N TYR A 49 -12.19 -7.49 8.93
CA TYR A 49 -12.94 -6.24 8.80
C TYR A 49 -14.33 -6.53 8.27
N SER A 50 -15.35 -5.92 8.86
CA SER A 50 -16.75 -6.20 8.55
C SER A 50 -17.53 -4.95 8.19
N ASP A 51 -18.67 -5.15 7.52
CA ASP A 51 -19.70 -4.17 7.17
C ASP A 51 -19.12 -2.91 6.49
N GLY A 52 -19.11 -1.78 7.18
CA GLY A 52 -18.62 -0.50 6.64
C GLY A 52 -17.15 -0.57 6.22
N ASP A 53 -16.30 -1.14 7.07
CA ASP A 53 -14.86 -1.26 6.80
C ASP A 53 -14.60 -2.20 5.62
N PHE A 54 -15.37 -3.29 5.52
CA PHE A 54 -15.33 -4.18 4.36
C PHE A 54 -15.62 -3.41 3.07
N LYS A 55 -16.69 -2.61 3.04
CA LYS A 55 -17.06 -1.82 1.86
C LYS A 55 -15.97 -0.81 1.49
N THR A 56 -15.43 -0.09 2.48
CA THR A 56 -14.33 0.86 2.28
C THR A 56 -13.12 0.17 1.66
N ILE A 57 -12.69 -0.98 2.21
CA ILE A 57 -11.56 -1.75 1.67
C ILE A 57 -11.82 -2.14 0.20
N ILE A 58 -13.01 -2.67 -0.10
CA ILE A 58 -13.37 -3.09 -1.47
C ILE A 58 -13.35 -1.92 -2.46
N ASP A 59 -13.86 -0.76 -2.04
CA ASP A 59 -13.97 0.42 -2.89
C ASP A 59 -12.63 1.15 -3.07
N GLU A 60 -11.76 1.13 -2.05
CA GLU A 60 -10.54 1.95 -2.01
C GLU A 60 -9.26 1.20 -2.37
N MET A 61 -9.20 -0.14 -2.24
CA MET A 61 -7.92 -0.86 -2.39
C MET A 61 -7.24 -0.65 -3.75
N GLU A 62 -8.01 -0.63 -4.83
CA GLU A 62 -7.48 -0.46 -6.18
C GLU A 62 -7.10 1.00 -6.48
N PRO A 63 -7.99 2.00 -6.26
CA PRO A 63 -7.60 3.40 -6.37
C PRO A 63 -6.37 3.75 -5.52
N PHE A 64 -6.30 3.24 -4.29
CA PHE A 64 -5.19 3.48 -3.39
C PHE A 64 -3.89 2.86 -3.89
N TYR A 65 -3.93 1.62 -4.41
CA TYR A 65 -2.78 0.97 -5.03
C TYR A 65 -2.21 1.80 -6.19
N PHE A 66 -3.03 2.18 -7.17
CA PHE A 66 -2.56 2.91 -8.35
C PHE A 66 -2.05 4.30 -7.98
N LYS A 67 -2.78 5.04 -7.13
CA LYS A 67 -2.35 6.36 -6.66
C LYS A 67 -1.02 6.30 -5.92
N THR A 68 -0.82 5.28 -5.08
CA THR A 68 0.43 5.06 -4.37
C THR A 68 1.56 4.75 -5.35
N LYS A 69 1.36 3.80 -6.27
CA LYS A 69 2.35 3.41 -7.28
C LYS A 69 2.80 4.59 -8.13
N GLU A 70 1.86 5.34 -8.69
CA GLU A 70 2.14 6.52 -9.53
C GLU A 70 2.91 7.60 -8.76
N SER A 71 2.54 7.82 -7.50
CA SER A 71 3.24 8.76 -6.62
C SER A 71 4.68 8.32 -6.36
N LEU A 72 4.89 7.02 -6.05
CA LEU A 72 6.21 6.46 -5.81
C LEU A 72 7.11 6.54 -7.04
N ILE A 73 6.61 6.20 -8.24
CA ILE A 73 7.36 6.34 -9.50
C ILE A 73 7.75 7.80 -9.73
N LYS A 74 6.80 8.74 -9.52
CA LYS A 74 7.07 10.16 -9.64
C LYS A 74 8.17 10.61 -8.67
N TRP A 75 8.04 10.30 -7.38
CA TRP A 75 8.99 10.70 -6.37
C TRP A 75 10.36 10.06 -6.56
N TYR A 76 10.42 8.81 -7.03
CA TYR A 76 11.68 8.14 -7.38
C TYR A 76 12.44 8.91 -8.48
N ASN A 77 11.73 9.38 -9.50
CA ASN A 77 12.33 10.18 -10.57
C ASN A 77 12.75 11.59 -10.10
N GLU A 78 12.19 12.10 -9.00
CA GLU A 78 12.65 13.33 -8.36
C GLU A 78 13.90 13.09 -7.50
N ASN A 79 13.89 12.03 -6.68
CA ASN A 79 15.00 11.57 -5.86
C ASN A 79 14.80 10.09 -5.48
N PRO A 80 15.70 9.18 -5.88
CA PRO A 80 15.50 7.75 -5.71
C PRO A 80 15.84 7.23 -4.29
N SER A 81 16.08 8.10 -3.31
CA SER A 81 16.41 7.65 -1.96
C SER A 81 15.18 7.12 -1.22
N ALA A 82 15.35 5.98 -0.53
CA ALA A 82 14.29 5.38 0.28
C ALA A 82 13.78 6.34 1.36
N GLU A 83 14.67 7.15 1.95
CA GLU A 83 14.33 8.15 2.97
C GLU A 83 13.43 9.25 2.39
N TYR A 84 13.74 9.75 1.18
CA TYR A 84 12.92 10.76 0.51
C TYR A 84 11.54 10.20 0.16
N LEU A 85 11.48 8.99 -0.41
CA LEU A 85 10.21 8.33 -0.73
C LEU A 85 9.38 8.08 0.52
N ALA A 86 10.01 7.61 1.60
CA ALA A 86 9.34 7.35 2.86
C ALA A 86 8.75 8.65 3.41
N MET A 87 9.50 9.76 3.42
CA MET A 87 9.02 11.06 3.86
C MET A 87 7.81 11.52 3.05
N LYS A 88 7.90 11.44 1.71
CA LYS A 88 6.79 11.79 0.82
C LYS A 88 5.56 10.91 1.05
N TYR A 89 5.76 9.61 1.23
CA TYR A 89 4.69 8.68 1.53
C TYR A 89 4.01 9.03 2.85
N HIS A 90 4.79 9.27 3.89
CA HIS A 90 4.28 9.65 5.21
C HIS A 90 3.45 10.93 5.13
N GLU A 91 4.00 12.00 4.56
CA GLU A 91 3.32 13.29 4.46
C GLU A 91 2.04 13.24 3.60
N THR A 92 2.01 12.37 2.59
CA THR A 92 0.92 12.32 1.60
C THR A 92 -0.21 11.37 2.01
N PHE A 93 0.13 10.19 2.53
CA PHE A 93 -0.83 9.09 2.72
C PHE A 93 -1.11 8.78 4.18
N ILE A 94 -0.13 8.97 5.07
CA ILE A 94 -0.24 8.58 6.49
C ILE A 94 0.23 9.69 7.44
N PRO A 95 -0.18 10.97 7.25
CA PRO A 95 0.40 12.09 8.00
C PRO A 95 0.11 12.05 9.50
N ASN A 96 -0.92 11.29 9.91
CA ASN A 96 -1.34 11.09 11.29
C ASN A 96 -0.96 9.70 11.82
N SER A 97 0.00 9.03 11.18
CA SER A 97 0.46 7.71 11.62
C SER A 97 1.00 7.76 13.04
N THR A 98 0.52 6.85 13.87
CA THR A 98 1.03 6.61 15.23
C THR A 98 2.05 5.46 15.26
N ILE A 99 2.17 4.73 14.14
CA ILE A 99 3.11 3.61 13.97
C ILE A 99 4.43 4.11 13.38
N PHE A 100 4.36 4.86 12.28
CA PHE A 100 5.49 5.50 11.63
C PHE A 100 5.49 6.98 11.97
N THR A 101 6.20 7.36 13.03
CA THR A 101 6.37 8.78 13.37
C THR A 101 7.66 9.32 12.76
N LYS A 102 7.82 10.65 12.70
CA LYS A 102 9.07 11.28 12.23
C LYS A 102 10.30 10.84 13.05
N GLU A 103 10.08 10.49 14.32
CA GLU A 103 11.10 10.01 15.25
C GLU A 103 11.37 8.50 15.14
N ASN A 104 10.43 7.73 14.56
CA ASN A 104 10.52 6.28 14.38
C ASN A 104 10.26 5.88 12.91
N PHE A 105 11.11 6.41 12.03
CA PHE A 105 10.94 6.29 10.58
C PHE A 105 11.59 5.05 9.96
N LEU A 106 12.35 4.29 10.76
CA LEU A 106 13.20 3.20 10.28
C LEU A 106 12.39 2.11 9.56
N GLY A 107 11.21 1.75 10.08
CA GLY A 107 10.35 0.74 9.48
C GLY A 107 9.86 1.15 8.10
N LEU A 108 9.34 2.38 7.96
CA LEU A 108 8.85 2.89 6.68
C LEU A 108 9.99 3.05 5.67
N ASN A 109 11.18 3.46 6.11
CA ASN A 109 12.35 3.56 5.25
C ASN A 109 12.79 2.18 4.71
N LEU A 110 12.76 1.16 5.55
CA LEU A 110 13.05 -0.22 5.15
C LEU A 110 12.02 -0.75 4.15
N GLU A 111 10.72 -0.49 4.39
CA GLU A 111 9.66 -0.82 3.44
C GLU A 111 9.85 -0.11 2.09
N MET A 112 10.24 1.17 2.09
CA MET A 112 10.54 1.89 0.85
C MET A 112 11.72 1.31 0.09
N GLY A 113 12.73 0.78 0.78
CA GLY A 113 13.82 0.04 0.15
C GLY A 113 13.29 -1.14 -0.67
N TRP A 114 12.43 -1.96 -0.07
CA TRP A 114 11.84 -3.10 -0.78
C TRP A 114 10.92 -2.71 -1.93
N ILE A 115 10.17 -1.61 -1.77
CA ILE A 115 9.31 -1.06 -2.83
C ILE A 115 10.15 -0.57 -4.01
N ILE A 116 11.27 0.12 -3.76
CA ILE A 116 12.18 0.56 -4.82
C ILE A 116 12.72 -0.66 -5.59
N ASP A 117 13.16 -1.70 -4.88
CA ASP A 117 13.65 -2.93 -5.51
C ASP A 117 12.56 -3.61 -6.35
N GLY A 118 11.34 -3.62 -5.84
CA GLY A 118 10.16 -4.07 -6.58
C GLY A 118 9.91 -3.28 -7.86
N LEU A 119 9.84 -1.94 -7.77
CA LEU A 119 9.66 -1.05 -8.91
C LEU A 119 10.73 -1.26 -9.98
N LYS A 120 11.98 -1.46 -9.58
CA LYS A 120 13.09 -1.78 -10.50
C LYS A 120 12.91 -3.14 -11.15
N SER A 121 12.61 -4.16 -10.35
CA SER A 121 12.46 -5.54 -10.84
C SER A 121 11.28 -5.70 -11.82
N SER A 122 10.21 -4.92 -11.63
CA SER A 122 9.05 -4.88 -12.50
C SER A 122 9.22 -3.94 -13.71
N GLY A 123 10.37 -3.26 -13.83
CA GLY A 123 10.67 -2.36 -14.95
C GLY A 123 9.89 -1.03 -14.94
N PHE A 124 9.32 -0.64 -13.80
CA PHE A 124 8.62 0.63 -13.65
C PHE A 124 9.58 1.82 -13.52
N VAL A 125 10.78 1.59 -12.99
CA VAL A 125 11.85 2.58 -12.85
C VAL A 125 13.21 1.94 -13.15
N THR A 126 14.22 2.77 -13.41
CA THR A 126 15.61 2.37 -13.69
C THR A 126 16.56 2.81 -12.60
#